data_AF-A0A6G3S5N3-F1
#
_entry.id   AF-A0A6G3S5N3-F1
#
_cell.length_a   1.000
_cell.length_b   1.000
_cell.length_c   1.000
_cell.angle_alpha   90.00
_cell.angle_beta   90.00
_cell.angle_gamma   90.00
#
_symmetry.space_group_name_H-M   'P 1'
#
loop_
_entity.id
_entity.type
_entity.pdbx_description
1 polymer ?
#
loop_
_entity_poly.entity_id
_entity_poly.type
_entity_poly.pdbx_seq_one_letter_code
_entity_poly.pdbx_strand_id
1 'polypeptide(L)'
;TSLGREARAVGSALEAGDVELARELLPRLCGRDPQGLDADAIARGVVESVAENTSDAVVGALVWGAVGGVPGLLAFRAVNTLDAMVGHRSAKYRRFGWA
;
A
#
# COMPACT_ATOMS: atom_id res chain seq x y z
N THR A 1 3.96 -7.37 -12.17
CA THR A 1 3.59 -6.98 -10.79
C THR A 1 4.49 -5.86 -10.32
N SER A 2 3.95 -4.65 -10.13
CA SER A 2 4.73 -3.46 -9.74
C SER A 2 5.10 -3.49 -8.25
N LEU A 3 4.13 -3.78 -7.38
CA LEU A 3 4.29 -3.78 -5.92
C LEU A 3 5.44 -4.68 -5.44
N GLY A 4 5.45 -5.95 -5.86
CA GLY A 4 6.51 -6.88 -5.46
C GLY A 4 7.89 -6.53 -6.01
N ARG A 5 7.98 -5.71 -7.07
CA ARG A 5 9.26 -5.20 -7.58
C ARG A 5 9.79 -4.09 -6.69
N GLU A 6 8.94 -3.11 -6.35
CA GLU A 6 9.29 -2.01 -5.45
C GLU A 6 9.67 -2.53 -4.06
N ALA A 7 8.90 -3.50 -3.51
CA ALA A 7 9.22 -4.11 -2.22
C ALA A 7 10.60 -4.80 -2.22
N ARG A 8 10.94 -5.53 -3.29
CA ARG A 8 12.27 -6.13 -3.44
C ARG A 8 13.37 -5.10 -3.61
N ALA A 9 13.12 -3.99 -4.30
CA ALA A 9 14.10 -2.92 -4.43
C ALA A 9 14.47 -2.32 -3.07
N VAL A 10 13.49 -2.09 -2.19
CA VAL A 10 13.75 -1.68 -0.80
C VAL A 10 14.50 -2.78 -0.04
N GLY A 11 14.06 -4.03 -0.15
CA GLY A 11 14.72 -5.17 0.49
C GLY A 11 16.19 -5.30 0.12
N SER A 12 16.53 -5.18 -1.17
CA SER A 12 17.91 -5.23 -1.64
C SER A 12 18.76 -4.05 -1.14
N ALA A 13 18.19 -2.86 -0.99
CA ALA A 13 18.87 -1.72 -0.38
C ALA A 13 19.19 -1.99 1.10
N LEU A 14 18.22 -2.54 1.85
CA LEU A 14 18.42 -2.91 3.26
C LEU A 14 19.45 -4.04 3.43
N GLU A 15 19.41 -5.07 2.57
CA GLU A 15 20.40 -6.16 2.56
C GLU A 15 21.83 -5.65 2.27
N ALA A 16 21.96 -4.61 1.46
CA ALA A 16 23.23 -3.94 1.17
C ALA A 16 23.69 -2.97 2.28
N GLY A 17 22.85 -2.74 3.31
CA GLY A 17 23.12 -1.77 4.38
C GLY A 17 22.89 -0.31 3.97
N ASP A 18 22.29 -0.05 2.81
CA ASP A 18 22.01 1.29 2.28
C ASP A 18 20.64 1.79 2.76
N VAL A 19 20.61 2.26 4.01
CA VAL A 19 19.39 2.71 4.68
C VAL A 19 18.85 3.99 4.04
N GLU A 20 19.73 4.89 3.61
CA GLU A 20 19.39 6.11 2.90
C GLU A 20 18.64 5.81 1.59
N LEU A 21 19.15 4.90 0.76
CA LEU A 21 18.43 4.45 -0.43
C LEU A 21 17.08 3.80 -0.09
N ALA A 22 17.04 2.96 0.96
CA ALA A 22 15.80 2.33 1.40
C ALA A 22 14.75 3.38 1.82
N ARG A 23 15.16 4.47 2.47
CA ARG A 23 14.29 5.62 2.82
C ARG A 23 13.77 6.36 1.60
N GLU A 24 14.59 6.55 0.56
CA GLU A 24 14.17 7.19 -0.69
C GLU A 24 13.14 6.35 -1.46
N LEU A 25 13.25 5.03 -1.38
CA LEU A 25 12.37 4.09 -2.06
C LEU A 25 11.05 3.85 -1.31
N LEU A 26 11.04 3.91 0.02
CA LEU A 26 9.88 3.59 0.86
C LEU A 26 8.59 4.37 0.49
N PRO A 27 8.62 5.68 0.14
CA PRO A 27 7.43 6.44 -0.26
C PRO A 27 6.69 5.89 -1.49
N ARG A 28 7.35 5.04 -2.30
CA ARG A 28 6.72 4.40 -3.46
C ARG A 28 5.75 3.28 -3.07
N LEU A 29 5.88 2.77 -1.84
CA LEU A 29 5.08 1.67 -1.31
C LEU A 29 4.05 2.17 -0.28
N CYS A 30 4.41 3.16 0.53
CA CYS A 30 3.58 3.64 1.63
C CYS A 30 3.75 5.15 1.85
N GLY A 31 2.71 5.82 2.34
CA GLY A 31 2.73 7.28 2.58
C GLY A 31 3.40 7.70 3.90
N ARG A 32 4.13 6.80 4.59
CA ARG A 32 4.82 7.11 5.86
C ARG A 32 6.03 8.01 5.58
N ASP A 33 6.26 8.99 6.44
CA ASP A 33 7.49 9.80 6.38
C ASP A 33 8.70 8.89 6.69
N PRO A 34 9.63 8.71 5.74
CA PRO A 34 10.79 7.86 5.94
C PRO A 34 11.87 8.53 6.81
N GLN A 35 11.75 9.83 7.11
CA GLN A 35 12.75 10.54 7.91
C GLN A 35 12.84 9.96 9.33
N GLY A 36 14.06 9.58 9.72
CA GLY A 36 14.34 9.03 11.04
C GLY A 36 13.98 7.54 11.23
N LEU A 37 13.49 6.85 10.19
CA LEU A 37 13.29 5.40 10.26
C LEU A 37 14.62 4.65 10.15
N ASP A 38 14.85 3.69 11.04
CA ASP A 38 15.95 2.73 10.91
C ASP A 38 15.59 1.60 9.93
N ALA A 39 16.56 0.72 9.66
CA ALA A 39 16.40 -0.40 8.73
C ALA A 39 15.19 -1.29 9.09
N ASP A 40 14.99 -1.58 10.38
CA ASP A 40 13.91 -2.43 10.86
C ASP A 40 12.54 -1.76 10.69
N ALA A 41 12.44 -0.46 10.99
CA ALA A 41 11.20 0.29 10.80
C ALA A 41 10.84 0.43 9.31
N ILE A 42 11.83 0.57 8.42
CA ILE A 42 11.62 0.55 6.97
C ILE A 42 11.14 -0.82 6.52
N ALA A 43 11.82 -1.90 6.91
CA ALA A 43 11.42 -3.27 6.57
C ALA A 43 9.99 -3.57 7.02
N ARG A 44 9.65 -3.19 8.25
CA ARG A 44 8.30 -3.30 8.80
C ARG A 44 7.29 -2.54 7.97
N GLY A 45 7.57 -1.28 7.60
CA GLY A 45 6.69 -0.48 6.76
C GLY A 45 6.41 -1.14 5.40
N VAL A 46 7.43 -1.71 4.76
CA VAL A 46 7.28 -2.46 3.51
C VAL A 46 6.38 -3.68 3.70
N VAL A 47 6.62 -4.49 4.73
CA VAL A 47 5.84 -5.70 5.01
C VAL A 47 4.38 -5.35 5.31
N GLU A 48 4.13 -4.34 6.15
CA GLU A 48 2.79 -3.85 6.48
C GLU A 48 2.04 -3.45 5.19
N SER A 49 2.65 -2.64 4.32
CA SER A 49 2.00 -2.18 3.09
C SER A 49 1.78 -3.27 2.04
N VAL A 50 2.72 -4.21 1.90
CA VAL A 50 2.53 -5.35 0.99
C VAL A 50 1.41 -6.27 1.50
N ALA A 51 1.37 -6.52 2.81
CA ALA A 51 0.34 -7.36 3.41
C ALA A 51 -1.05 -6.74 3.28
N GLU A 52 -1.18 -5.45 3.59
CA GLU A 52 -2.42 -4.68 3.44
C GLU A 52 -2.93 -4.73 1.99
N ASN A 53 -2.08 -4.37 1.02
CA ASN A 53 -2.46 -4.38 -0.39
C ASN A 53 -2.84 -5.79 -0.88
N THR A 54 -2.14 -6.82 -0.42
CA THR A 54 -2.45 -8.21 -0.77
C THR A 54 -3.78 -8.67 -0.17
N SER A 55 -4.04 -8.31 1.09
CA SER A 55 -5.30 -8.59 1.77
C SER A 55 -6.48 -7.98 1.01
N ASP A 56 -6.38 -6.71 0.63
CA ASP A 56 -7.45 -6.02 -0.09
C ASP A 56 -7.62 -6.54 -1.52
N ALA A 57 -6.53 -6.86 -2.21
CA ALA A 57 -6.59 -7.34 -3.58
C ALA A 57 -7.14 -8.76 -3.69
N VAL A 58 -6.84 -9.63 -2.72
CA VAL A 58 -7.10 -11.07 -2.76
C VAL A 58 -8.14 -11.47 -1.72
N VAL A 59 -7.87 -11.29 -0.43
CA VAL A 59 -8.72 -11.83 0.65
C VAL A 59 -10.10 -11.19 0.60
N GLY A 60 -10.19 -9.86 0.60
CA GLY A 60 -11.48 -9.19 0.54
C GLY A 60 -12.24 -9.49 -0.76
N ALA A 61 -11.52 -9.60 -1.88
CA ALA A 61 -12.13 -9.97 -3.15
C ALA A 61 -12.73 -11.38 -3.12
N LEU A 62 -12.03 -12.36 -2.54
CA LEU A 62 -12.52 -13.72 -2.38
C LEU A 62 -13.69 -13.80 -1.40
N VAL A 63 -13.65 -13.08 -0.28
CA VAL A 63 -14.73 -13.06 0.72
C VAL A 63 -16.02 -12.51 0.10
N TRP A 64 -15.96 -11.33 -0.53
CA TRP A 64 -17.15 -10.73 -1.12
C TRP A 64 -17.62 -11.44 -2.39
N GLY A 65 -16.69 -12.04 -3.14
CA GLY A 65 -17.02 -12.95 -4.24
C GLY A 65 -17.72 -14.21 -3.77
N ALA A 66 -17.34 -14.78 -2.62
CA ALA A 66 -17.99 -15.97 -2.05
C ALA A 66 -19.38 -15.65 -1.48
N VAL A 67 -19.54 -14.50 -0.83
CA VAL A 67 -20.83 -14.08 -0.24
C VAL A 67 -21.83 -13.64 -1.29
N GLY A 68 -21.39 -12.85 -2.29
CA GLY A 68 -22.28 -12.18 -3.24
C GLY A 68 -22.08 -12.58 -4.71
N GLY A 69 -21.25 -13.59 -4.99
CA GLY A 69 -20.89 -13.96 -6.36
C GLY A 69 -20.18 -12.82 -7.12
N VAL A 70 -20.36 -12.80 -8.43
CA VAL A 70 -19.80 -11.74 -9.30
C VAL A 70 -20.25 -10.33 -8.87
N PRO A 71 -21.53 -10.07 -8.52
CA PRO A 71 -21.94 -8.76 -8.01
C PRO A 71 -21.19 -8.31 -6.74
N GLY A 72 -21.02 -9.21 -5.76
CA GLY A 72 -20.28 -8.92 -4.53
C GLY A 72 -18.82 -8.57 -4.78
N LEU A 73 -18.15 -9.32 -5.66
CA LEU A 73 -16.78 -9.04 -6.09
C LEU A 73 -16.64 -7.66 -6.76
N LEU A 74 -17.56 -7.31 -7.67
CA LEU A 74 -17.53 -6.02 -8.38
C LEU A 74 -17.80 -4.86 -7.42
N ALA A 75 -18.77 -5.00 -6.52
CA ALA A 75 -19.07 -3.99 -5.50
C ALA A 75 -17.87 -3.74 -4.59
N PHE A 76 -17.22 -4.80 -4.09
CA PHE A 76 -16.03 -4.67 -3.27
C PHE A 76 -14.86 -4.00 -4.02
N ARG A 77 -14.61 -4.40 -5.28
CA ARG A 77 -13.58 -3.76 -6.12
C ARG A 77 -13.84 -2.28 -6.34
N ALA A 78 -15.11 -1.89 -6.53
CA ALA A 78 -15.49 -0.49 -6.66
C ALA A 78 -15.21 0.30 -5.38
N VAL A 79 -15.62 -0.23 -4.22
CA VAL A 79 -15.37 0.40 -2.91
C VAL A 79 -13.87 0.54 -2.63
N ASN A 80 -13.08 -0.53 -2.80
CA ASN A 80 -11.64 -0.48 -2.59
C ASN A 80 -10.91 0.48 -3.54
N THR A 81 -11.39 0.59 -4.78
CA THR A 81 -10.83 1.55 -5.74
C THR A 81 -11.14 2.98 -5.34
N LEU A 82 -12.37 3.23 -4.88
CA LEU A 82 -12.77 4.53 -4.34
C LEU A 82 -11.94 4.90 -3.11
N ASP A 83 -11.75 3.97 -2.18
CA ASP A 83 -10.94 4.18 -0.98
C ASP A 83 -9.47 4.46 -1.34
N ALA A 84 -8.88 3.73 -2.28
CA ALA A 84 -7.52 3.98 -2.75
C ALA A 84 -7.37 5.37 -3.43
N MET A 85 -8.39 5.84 -4.15
CA MET A 85 -8.39 7.16 -4.80
C MET A 85 -8.61 8.32 -3.82
N VAL A 86 -9.40 8.11 -2.76
CA VAL A 86 -9.74 9.15 -1.77
C VAL A 86 -8.76 9.16 -0.59
N GLY A 87 -8.21 8.00 -0.23
CA GLY A 87 -7.25 7.81 0.86
C GLY A 87 -5.85 8.37 0.58
N HIS A 88 -5.46 8.50 -0.69
CA HIS A 88 -4.30 9.32 -1.05
C HIS A 88 -4.65 10.80 -0.86
N ARG A 89 -4.31 11.35 0.31
CA ARG A 89 -4.28 12.80 0.59
C ARG A 89 -3.25 13.48 -0.31
N SER A 90 -3.55 13.61 -1.59
CA SER A 90 -2.88 14.58 -2.44
C SER A 90 -3.27 15.96 -1.92
N ALA A 91 -2.30 16.88 -1.80
CA ALA A 91 -2.54 18.24 -1.35
C ALA A 91 -3.65 18.97 -2.16
N LYS A 92 -4.01 18.44 -3.33
CA LYS A 92 -5.07 18.91 -4.22
C LYS A 92 -6.50 18.54 -3.77
N TYR A 93 -6.70 17.45 -3.01
CA TYR A 93 -8.03 16.96 -2.61
C TYR A 93 -8.37 17.15 -1.14
N ARG A 94 -7.53 17.87 -0.38
CA ARG A 94 -7.74 18.16 1.05
C ARG A 94 -9.02 18.96 1.36
N ARG A 95 -9.75 19.44 0.36
CA ARG A 95 -11.02 20.19 0.47
C ARG A 95 -12.27 19.42 0.03
N PHE A 96 -12.16 18.15 -0.34
CA PHE A 96 -13.31 17.31 -0.75
C PHE A 96 -13.69 16.24 0.30
N GLY A 97 -13.41 16.49 1.58
CA GLY A 97 -14.21 15.96 2.68
C GLY A 97 -15.31 16.99 2.97
N TRP A 98 -16.57 16.63 2.75
CA TRP A 98 -17.72 17.53 2.86
C TRP A 98 -18.05 17.89 4.33
N ALA A 99 -18.48 19.14 4.52
CA ALA A 99 -19.12 19.78 5.69
C ALA A 99 -18.31 19.89 6.99
#